data_AF-A0A8C7FGN2-F1
#
_entry.id   AF-A0A8C7FGN2-F1
#
_cell.length_a   1.000
_cell.length_b   1.000
_cell.length_c   1.000
_cell.angle_alpha   90.00
_cell.angle_beta   90.00
_cell.angle_gamma   90.00
#
_symmetry.space_group_name_H-M   'P 1'
#
loop_
_entity.id
_entity.type
_entity.pdbx_description
1 polymer ?
#
loop_
_entity_poly.entity_id
_entity_poly.type
_entity_poly.pdbx_seq_one_letter_code
_entity_poly.pdbx_strand_id
1 'polypeptide(L)'
;MQLSLSLSPYHSLSLSIPLSLSFFDLSLPASLSVSSDRSQFFEFESVSLGCEVQGNSAGWRVVRNTERGTHSECNIDWGKQQGSSCIVSLIPSDSGVYWCESGSGEHSTAVNITVHAGAVILESPVRPVTEGYSVTLRCRHQGTPSDLTADFYKDGSLIRTETTGEITISAVSKSDEGLYKCTNSEGESPESWMTVAEKSPGADPVYSAVKTSNTTGGSGPGDLTYADINHTEKRQHNRRRENVVPDPVYSAMKTDRQRHRSEGHSRPCVLSSEDRQIEIQVKPGYPGRHTKTN
;
A
#
# COMPACT_ATOMS: atom_id res chain seq x y z
N MET A 1 -57.30 -7.76 -70.77
CA MET A 1 -57.03 -7.83 -69.32
C MET A 1 -55.88 -6.89 -69.02
N GLN A 2 -56.10 -6.00 -68.05
CA GLN A 2 -55.28 -4.85 -67.70
C GLN A 2 -53.88 -5.23 -67.17
N LEU A 3 -52.94 -4.31 -67.41
CA LEU A 3 -51.67 -4.16 -66.70
C LEU A 3 -51.90 -3.85 -65.21
N SER A 4 -51.07 -4.44 -64.36
CA SER A 4 -50.65 -3.80 -63.10
C SER A 4 -49.22 -4.20 -62.76
N LEU A 5 -48.30 -3.25 -62.90
CA LEU A 5 -46.98 -3.27 -62.29
C LEU A 5 -47.09 -2.49 -60.98
N SER A 6 -46.79 -3.12 -59.85
CA SER A 6 -46.55 -2.43 -58.59
C SER A 6 -45.12 -2.73 -58.14
N LEU A 7 -44.24 -1.75 -58.32
CA LEU A 7 -42.92 -1.69 -57.69
C LEU A 7 -43.10 -1.18 -56.25
N SER A 8 -42.66 -1.95 -55.26
CA SER A 8 -42.37 -1.43 -53.90
C SER A 8 -40.89 -1.68 -53.59
N PRO A 9 -40.10 -0.63 -53.30
CA PRO A 9 -38.65 -0.74 -53.22
C PRO A 9 -38.15 -0.66 -51.77
N TYR A 10 -38.46 -1.62 -50.89
CA TYR A 10 -37.82 -1.66 -49.56
C TYR A 10 -37.70 -3.10 -49.04
N HIS A 11 -36.61 -3.78 -49.39
CA HIS A 11 -36.13 -4.97 -48.68
C HIS A 11 -35.02 -4.50 -47.73
N SER A 12 -35.32 -4.37 -46.44
CA SER A 12 -34.29 -4.19 -45.42
C SER A 12 -33.62 -5.54 -45.15
N LEU A 13 -32.34 -5.66 -45.50
CA LEU A 13 -31.50 -6.76 -45.04
C LEU A 13 -31.13 -6.47 -43.57
N SER A 14 -31.78 -7.13 -42.62
CA SER A 14 -31.33 -7.09 -41.23
C SER A 14 -30.13 -8.04 -41.08
N LEU A 15 -28.91 -7.52 -41.14
CA LEU A 15 -27.76 -8.23 -40.58
C LEU A 15 -27.85 -8.11 -39.05
N SER A 16 -28.32 -9.16 -38.38
CA SER A 16 -28.12 -9.33 -36.95
C SER A 16 -26.65 -9.71 -36.72
N ILE A 17 -25.78 -8.73 -36.53
CA ILE A 17 -24.45 -8.97 -35.99
C ILE A 17 -24.67 -9.43 -34.54
N PRO A 18 -24.21 -10.62 -34.13
CA PRO A 18 -24.23 -10.96 -32.73
C PRO A 18 -23.33 -9.96 -32.01
N LEU A 19 -23.89 -9.18 -31.08
CA LEU A 19 -23.08 -8.48 -30.08
C LEU A 19 -22.40 -9.56 -29.24
N SER A 20 -21.22 -10.02 -29.67
CA SER A 20 -20.29 -10.62 -28.74
C SER A 20 -19.88 -9.49 -27.81
N LEU A 21 -20.47 -9.45 -26.63
CA LEU A 21 -19.85 -8.77 -25.51
C LEU A 21 -18.53 -9.50 -25.31
N SER A 22 -17.45 -8.99 -25.92
CA SER A 22 -16.12 -9.27 -25.44
C SER A 22 -16.12 -8.73 -24.02
N PHE A 23 -16.34 -9.62 -23.06
CA PHE A 23 -15.77 -9.43 -21.75
C PHE A 23 -14.30 -9.17 -22.05
N PHE A 24 -13.88 -7.90 -21.94
CA PHE A 24 -12.49 -7.63 -21.70
C PHE A 24 -12.16 -8.55 -20.53
N ASP A 25 -11.34 -9.56 -20.78
CA ASP A 25 -10.71 -10.29 -19.70
C ASP A 25 -10.05 -9.18 -18.88
N LEU A 26 -10.67 -8.80 -17.77
CA LEU A 26 -10.07 -7.99 -16.73
C LEU A 26 -9.07 -8.91 -16.03
N SER A 27 -8.12 -9.44 -16.81
CA SER A 27 -6.91 -10.03 -16.30
C SER A 27 -6.14 -8.86 -15.71
N LEU A 28 -6.27 -8.70 -14.40
CA LEU A 28 -5.40 -7.81 -13.66
C LEU A 28 -3.96 -8.27 -13.96
N PRO A 29 -3.09 -7.34 -14.41
CA PRO A 29 -1.75 -7.71 -14.84
C PRO A 29 -1.01 -8.37 -13.67
N ALA A 30 -0.16 -9.35 -13.97
CA ALA A 30 0.72 -9.94 -12.97
C ALA A 30 1.54 -8.84 -12.27
N SER A 31 1.86 -9.07 -11.00
CA SER A 31 2.76 -8.21 -10.23
C SER A 31 3.89 -9.01 -9.61
N LEU A 32 5.08 -8.43 -9.59
CA LEU A 32 6.20 -9.00 -8.84
C LEU A 32 5.98 -8.77 -7.33
N SER A 33 6.02 -9.84 -6.55
CA SER A 33 6.06 -9.80 -5.10
C SER A 33 7.50 -9.84 -4.60
N VAL A 34 7.81 -8.97 -3.64
CA VAL A 34 9.14 -8.85 -3.02
C VAL A 34 8.92 -8.88 -1.51
N SER A 35 9.45 -9.89 -0.83
CA SER A 35 9.32 -9.95 0.64
C SER A 35 9.92 -8.69 1.27
N SER A 36 9.15 -8.01 2.14
CA SER A 36 9.44 -6.70 2.76
C SER A 36 9.05 -5.46 1.95
N ASP A 37 8.57 -5.59 0.69
CA ASP A 37 8.03 -4.49 -0.12
C ASP A 37 8.95 -3.25 -0.26
N ARG A 38 10.26 -3.43 -0.08
CA ARG A 38 11.29 -2.37 -0.17
C ARG A 38 12.23 -2.59 -1.35
N SER A 39 12.84 -1.52 -1.86
CA SER A 39 13.74 -1.57 -3.02
C SER A 39 15.22 -1.80 -2.69
N GLN A 40 15.65 -1.55 -1.45
CA GLN A 40 17.05 -1.73 -1.05
C GLN A 40 17.21 -2.85 -0.01
N PHE A 41 18.33 -3.56 -0.11
CA PHE A 41 18.70 -4.67 0.77
C PHE A 41 20.19 -4.63 1.09
N PHE A 42 20.57 -5.17 2.25
CA PHE A 42 21.98 -5.39 2.55
C PHE A 42 22.51 -6.61 1.80
N GLU A 43 23.81 -6.63 1.57
CA GLU A 43 24.53 -7.84 1.16
C GLU A 43 24.24 -8.99 2.14
N PHE A 44 24.03 -10.17 1.58
CA PHE A 44 23.64 -11.42 2.23
C PHE A 44 22.24 -11.46 2.84
N GLU A 45 21.41 -10.42 2.65
CA GLU A 45 19.99 -10.54 2.98
C GLU A 45 19.29 -11.57 2.09
N SER A 46 18.37 -12.30 2.72
CA SER A 46 17.51 -13.25 2.02
C SER A 46 16.20 -12.57 1.63
N VAL A 47 15.87 -12.58 0.35
CA VAL A 47 14.60 -12.07 -0.18
C VAL A 47 13.83 -13.21 -0.87
N SER A 48 12.51 -13.22 -0.72
CA SER A 48 11.61 -14.07 -1.49
C SER A 48 10.97 -13.25 -2.59
N LEU A 49 11.18 -13.67 -3.84
CA LEU A 49 10.61 -13.06 -5.05
C LEU A 49 9.57 -14.00 -5.64
N GLY A 50 8.44 -13.46 -6.09
CA GLY A 50 7.39 -14.27 -6.70
C GLY A 50 6.55 -13.49 -7.70
N CYS A 51 5.69 -14.21 -8.42
CA CYS A 51 4.70 -13.62 -9.30
C CYS A 51 3.31 -13.79 -8.71
N GLU A 52 2.65 -12.66 -8.46
CA GLU A 52 1.26 -12.59 -8.04
C GLU A 52 0.40 -12.39 -9.29
N VAL A 53 -0.49 -13.36 -9.54
CA VAL A 53 -1.37 -13.37 -10.71
C VAL A 53 -2.77 -13.73 -10.23
N GLN A 54 -3.78 -13.01 -10.71
CA GLN A 54 -5.16 -13.43 -10.48
C GLN A 54 -5.51 -14.59 -11.43
N GLY A 55 -5.80 -15.76 -10.87
CA GLY A 55 -6.10 -16.97 -11.64
C GLY A 55 -4.96 -17.97 -11.64
N ASN A 56 -4.72 -18.63 -12.78
CA ASN A 56 -3.68 -19.65 -12.89
C ASN A 56 -2.29 -19.01 -13.06
N SER A 57 -1.41 -19.19 -12.09
CA SER A 57 -0.01 -18.73 -12.14
C SER A 57 0.90 -19.63 -12.97
N ALA A 58 0.40 -20.76 -13.49
CA ALA A 58 1.19 -21.67 -14.30
C ALA A 58 1.76 -20.97 -15.54
N GLY A 59 3.09 -20.92 -15.62
CA GLY A 59 3.82 -20.29 -16.73
C GLY A 59 4.33 -18.88 -16.45
N TRP A 60 4.00 -18.28 -15.31
CA TRP A 60 4.64 -17.04 -14.86
C TRP A 60 5.94 -17.33 -14.12
N ARG A 61 7.00 -16.61 -14.47
CA ARG A 61 8.33 -16.75 -13.86
C ARG A 61 8.91 -15.39 -13.54
N VAL A 62 9.70 -15.34 -12.47
CA VAL A 62 10.49 -14.16 -12.13
C VAL A 62 11.67 -14.08 -13.09
N VAL A 63 11.82 -12.93 -13.74
CA VAL A 63 12.95 -12.59 -14.61
C VAL A 63 13.71 -11.43 -13.98
N ARG A 64 15.02 -11.46 -14.12
CA ARG A 64 15.91 -10.38 -13.69
C ARG A 64 16.89 -10.01 -14.78
N ASN A 65 17.25 -8.74 -14.82
CA ASN A 65 18.34 -8.21 -15.60
C ASN A 65 19.33 -7.50 -14.66
N THR A 66 20.50 -8.11 -14.49
CA THR A 66 21.53 -7.70 -13.52
C THR A 66 22.89 -7.66 -14.23
N GLU A 67 23.95 -7.24 -13.53
CA GLU A 67 25.32 -7.31 -14.06
C GLU A 67 25.76 -8.74 -14.43
N ARG A 68 25.14 -9.76 -13.82
CA ARG A 68 25.37 -11.18 -14.12
C ARG A 68 24.60 -11.68 -15.34
N GLY A 69 23.89 -10.79 -16.04
CA GLY A 69 23.07 -11.06 -17.21
C GLY A 69 21.58 -11.21 -16.90
N THR A 70 20.83 -11.58 -17.93
CA THR A 70 19.39 -11.83 -17.84
C THR A 70 19.13 -13.30 -17.51
N HIS A 71 18.44 -13.56 -16.41
CA HIS A 71 18.11 -14.90 -15.95
C HIS A 71 16.63 -14.98 -15.56
N SER A 72 15.99 -16.11 -15.89
CA SER A 72 14.56 -16.35 -15.58
C SER A 72 14.31 -17.63 -14.78
N GLU A 73 15.32 -18.49 -14.64
CA GLU A 73 15.19 -19.77 -13.97
C GLU A 73 15.73 -19.67 -12.55
N CYS A 74 14.87 -19.77 -11.53
CA CYS A 74 15.31 -19.84 -10.14
C CYS A 74 16.02 -21.18 -9.88
N ASN A 75 17.32 -21.20 -10.17
CA ASN A 75 18.18 -22.35 -10.07
C ASN A 75 19.37 -22.04 -9.15
N ILE A 76 20.21 -23.04 -8.90
CA ILE A 76 21.34 -22.96 -7.96
C ILE A 76 22.28 -21.79 -8.25
N ASP A 77 22.33 -21.29 -9.50
CA ASP A 77 23.21 -20.20 -9.89
C ASP A 77 22.85 -18.86 -9.24
N TRP A 78 21.59 -18.68 -8.80
CA TRP A 78 21.19 -17.45 -8.12
C TRP A 78 20.06 -17.54 -7.09
N GLY A 79 19.37 -18.66 -6.97
CA GLY A 79 18.28 -18.77 -6.02
C GLY A 79 17.87 -20.21 -5.70
N LYS A 80 16.95 -20.33 -4.75
CA LYS A 80 16.36 -21.61 -4.35
C LYS A 80 14.86 -21.54 -4.53
N GLN A 81 14.32 -22.42 -5.36
CA GLN A 81 12.88 -22.55 -5.53
C GLN A 81 12.22 -22.97 -4.21
N GLN A 82 11.20 -22.22 -3.79
CA GLN A 82 10.30 -22.56 -2.68
C GLN A 82 8.86 -22.33 -3.14
N GLY A 83 8.17 -23.40 -3.52
CA GLY A 83 6.81 -23.29 -4.07
C GLY A 83 6.81 -22.50 -5.37
N SER A 84 6.01 -21.43 -5.45
CA SER A 84 5.97 -20.47 -6.57
C SER A 84 6.97 -19.31 -6.43
N SER A 85 7.72 -19.24 -5.33
CA SER A 85 8.67 -18.17 -5.04
C SER A 85 10.12 -18.64 -5.20
N CYS A 86 10.99 -17.67 -5.45
CA CYS A 86 12.44 -17.83 -5.50
C CYS A 86 13.08 -17.14 -4.30
N ILE A 87 13.76 -17.92 -3.46
CA ILE A 87 14.54 -17.37 -2.35
C ILE A 87 15.94 -17.05 -2.85
N VAL A 88 16.37 -15.81 -2.69
CA VAL A 88 17.67 -15.31 -3.15
C VAL A 88 18.45 -14.79 -1.95
N SER A 89 19.71 -15.23 -1.83
CA SER A 89 20.69 -14.59 -0.95
C SER A 89 21.44 -13.53 -1.76
N LEU A 90 21.17 -12.27 -1.48
CA LEU A 90 21.57 -11.15 -2.31
C LEU A 90 23.07 -10.83 -2.18
N ILE A 91 23.73 -10.56 -3.31
CA ILE A 91 25.07 -9.95 -3.36
C ILE A 91 25.03 -8.68 -4.23
N PRO A 92 26.01 -7.76 -4.17
CA PRO A 92 25.94 -6.48 -4.88
C PRO A 92 25.63 -6.60 -6.38
N SER A 93 26.18 -7.63 -7.05
CA SER A 93 25.95 -7.92 -8.47
C SER A 93 24.53 -8.41 -8.79
N ASP A 94 23.66 -8.60 -7.79
CA ASP A 94 22.23 -8.84 -7.96
C ASP A 94 21.43 -7.54 -8.12
N SER A 95 22.05 -6.38 -7.92
CA SER A 95 21.36 -5.12 -8.20
C SER A 95 20.90 -5.08 -9.66
N GLY A 96 19.66 -4.66 -9.89
CA GLY A 96 19.10 -4.65 -11.22
C GLY A 96 17.58 -4.62 -11.26
N VAL A 97 17.05 -4.93 -12.45
CA VAL A 97 15.62 -4.83 -12.76
C VAL A 97 14.98 -6.20 -12.71
N TYR A 98 13.84 -6.31 -12.04
CA TYR A 98 13.11 -7.55 -11.81
C TYR A 98 11.66 -7.40 -12.27
N TRP A 99 11.13 -8.42 -12.95
CA TRP A 99 9.74 -8.46 -13.41
C TRP A 99 9.24 -9.90 -13.48
N CYS A 100 7.94 -10.06 -13.66
CA CYS A 100 7.31 -11.34 -13.97
C CYS A 100 7.07 -11.43 -15.46
N GLU A 101 7.33 -12.58 -16.05
CA GLU A 101 7.10 -12.87 -17.47
C GLU A 101 6.25 -14.13 -17.61
N SER A 102 5.25 -14.10 -18.48
CA SER A 102 4.41 -15.25 -18.82
C SER A 102 5.02 -16.06 -19.97
N GLY A 103 4.57 -17.32 -20.11
CA GLY A 103 4.94 -18.15 -21.27
C GLY A 103 4.49 -17.59 -22.63
N SER A 104 3.51 -16.68 -22.66
CA SER A 104 3.04 -15.95 -23.85
C SER A 104 3.87 -14.68 -24.14
N GLY A 105 4.81 -14.31 -23.28
CA GLY A 105 5.65 -13.11 -23.42
C GLY A 105 5.04 -11.82 -22.82
N GLU A 106 3.96 -11.94 -22.05
CA GLU A 106 3.41 -10.82 -21.27
C GLU A 106 4.31 -10.56 -20.06
N HIS A 107 4.42 -9.30 -19.63
CA HIS A 107 5.26 -8.93 -18.51
C HIS A 107 4.55 -8.02 -17.50
N SER A 108 4.88 -8.19 -16.22
CA SER A 108 4.45 -7.27 -15.17
C SER A 108 5.12 -5.91 -15.30
N THR A 109 4.73 -4.98 -14.43
CA THR A 109 5.59 -3.85 -14.12
C THR A 109 6.93 -4.36 -13.57
N ALA A 110 8.00 -3.72 -13.99
CA ALA A 110 9.33 -4.01 -13.50
C ALA A 110 9.64 -3.14 -12.28
N VAL A 111 10.44 -3.67 -11.36
CA VAL A 111 10.94 -2.96 -10.18
C VAL A 111 12.45 -3.00 -10.14
N ASN A 112 13.06 -2.02 -9.48
CA ASN A 112 14.50 -1.96 -9.29
C ASN A 112 14.84 -2.42 -7.87
N ILE A 113 15.77 -3.37 -7.75
CA ILE A 113 16.32 -3.83 -6.49
C ILE A 113 17.79 -3.41 -6.43
N THR A 114 18.18 -2.78 -5.32
CA THR A 114 19.57 -2.39 -5.05
C THR A 114 20.10 -3.17 -3.86
N VAL A 115 21.24 -3.83 -4.05
CA VAL A 115 21.93 -4.57 -2.99
C VAL A 115 23.17 -3.78 -2.59
N HIS A 116 23.23 -3.37 -1.33
CA HIS A 116 24.29 -2.52 -0.83
C HIS A 116 25.22 -3.27 0.13
N ALA A 117 26.53 -3.17 -0.13
CA ALA A 117 27.57 -3.73 0.75
C ALA A 117 27.94 -2.80 1.93
N GLY A 118 27.47 -1.56 1.93
CA GLY A 118 27.66 -0.63 3.05
C GLY A 118 26.69 -0.87 4.20
N ALA A 119 26.88 -0.12 5.28
CA ALA A 119 26.19 -0.34 6.56
C ALA A 119 24.78 0.27 6.63
N VAL A 120 24.40 1.13 5.69
CA VAL A 120 23.13 1.88 5.71
C VAL A 120 22.35 1.68 4.41
N ILE A 121 21.04 1.48 4.52
CA ILE A 121 20.12 1.48 3.38
C ILE A 121 18.90 2.35 3.66
N LEU A 122 18.24 2.76 2.59
CA LEU A 122 16.93 3.39 2.64
C LEU A 122 15.85 2.34 2.35
N GLU A 123 14.98 2.07 3.33
CA GLU A 123 13.77 1.30 3.10
C GLU A 123 12.71 2.18 2.45
N SER A 124 12.80 2.30 1.13
CA SER A 124 11.79 2.92 0.27
C SER A 124 10.92 1.87 -0.42
N PRO A 125 9.65 2.17 -0.73
CA PRO A 125 8.75 1.21 -1.35
C PRO A 125 9.26 0.77 -2.72
N VAL A 126 9.14 -0.53 -3.00
CA VAL A 126 9.53 -1.12 -4.30
C VAL A 126 8.51 -0.88 -5.41
N ARG A 127 7.27 -0.55 -5.05
CA ARG A 127 6.16 -0.27 -5.97
C ARG A 127 5.76 1.21 -5.89
N PRO A 128 5.16 1.77 -6.97
CA PRO A 128 4.63 3.13 -6.95
C PRO A 128 3.66 3.36 -5.80
N VAL A 129 3.75 4.52 -5.14
CA VAL A 129 2.83 4.91 -4.06
C VAL A 129 1.67 5.69 -4.66
N THR A 130 0.43 5.31 -4.32
CA THR A 130 -0.77 6.00 -4.79
C THR A 130 -0.92 7.38 -4.15
N GLU A 131 -1.30 8.38 -4.94
CA GLU A 131 -1.60 9.72 -4.43
C GLU A 131 -2.66 9.71 -3.32
N GLY A 132 -2.43 10.53 -2.30
CA GLY A 132 -3.26 10.66 -1.11
C GLY A 132 -3.02 9.60 -0.04
N TYR A 133 -2.25 8.53 -0.33
CA TYR A 133 -1.87 7.53 0.66
C TYR A 133 -0.61 7.96 1.43
N SER A 134 -0.36 7.28 2.55
CA SER A 134 0.85 7.50 3.35
C SER A 134 1.97 6.54 2.96
N VAL A 135 3.21 7.03 2.97
CA VAL A 135 4.43 6.21 2.89
C VAL A 135 5.37 6.57 4.03
N THR A 136 6.03 5.57 4.59
CA THR A 136 7.12 5.74 5.55
C THR A 136 8.42 5.32 4.90
N LEU A 137 9.44 6.18 4.99
CA LEU A 137 10.80 5.88 4.58
C LEU A 137 11.64 5.70 5.85
N ARG A 138 12.37 4.58 5.94
CA ARG A 138 13.22 4.27 7.09
C ARG A 138 14.67 4.19 6.68
N CYS A 139 15.54 4.87 7.43
CA CYS A 139 16.97 4.72 7.33
C CYS A 139 17.40 3.57 8.23
N ARG A 140 17.79 2.43 7.65
CA ARG A 140 18.14 1.23 8.40
C ARG A 140 19.66 1.04 8.40
N HIS A 141 20.21 0.75 9.58
CA HIS A 141 21.59 0.32 9.77
C HIS A 141 21.64 -1.22 9.94
N GLN A 142 22.66 -1.88 9.38
CA GLN A 142 22.82 -3.34 9.38
C GLN A 142 23.04 -3.95 10.77
N GLY A 143 23.63 -3.20 11.70
CA GLY A 143 23.94 -3.66 13.06
C GLY A 143 22.73 -3.72 13.99
N THR A 144 22.98 -3.61 15.30
CA THR A 144 21.92 -3.60 16.32
C THR A 144 20.88 -2.52 16.01
N PRO A 145 19.57 -2.82 16.13
CA PRO A 145 18.51 -1.83 15.97
C PRO A 145 18.82 -0.65 16.88
N SER A 146 19.15 0.47 16.26
CA SER A 146 19.34 1.73 16.92
C SER A 146 18.50 2.71 16.13
N ASP A 147 17.64 3.42 16.86
CA ASP A 147 16.94 4.60 16.34
C ASP A 147 17.99 5.70 16.18
N LEU A 148 18.85 5.52 15.19
CA LEU A 148 19.89 6.48 14.85
C LEU A 148 19.21 7.68 14.23
N THR A 149 19.63 8.86 14.66
CA THR A 149 19.23 10.09 13.99
C THR A 149 19.69 10.03 12.54
N ALA A 150 18.77 10.25 11.63
CA ALA A 150 19.03 10.19 10.19
C ALA A 150 18.59 11.48 9.51
N ASP A 151 19.44 11.94 8.59
CA ASP A 151 19.14 12.99 7.63
C ASP A 151 18.58 12.37 6.37
N PHE A 152 17.44 12.86 5.90
CA PHE A 152 16.79 12.42 4.67
C PHE A 152 16.94 13.49 3.60
N TYR A 153 17.29 13.06 2.39
CA TYR A 153 17.46 13.91 1.22
C TYR A 153 16.49 13.48 0.12
N LYS A 154 16.00 14.46 -0.63
CA LYS A 154 15.23 14.28 -1.87
C LYS A 154 15.86 15.15 -2.95
N ASP A 155 16.18 14.55 -4.09
CA ASP A 155 16.77 15.23 -5.25
C ASP A 155 18.02 16.05 -4.86
N GLY A 156 18.85 15.47 -3.98
CA GLY A 156 20.07 16.07 -3.44
C GLY A 156 19.88 17.11 -2.32
N SER A 157 18.65 17.47 -1.97
CA SER A 157 18.34 18.48 -0.94
C SER A 157 17.90 17.83 0.37
N LEU A 158 18.41 18.31 1.51
CA LEU A 158 17.97 17.87 2.84
C LEU A 158 16.50 18.24 3.04
N ILE A 159 15.65 17.25 3.33
CA ILE A 159 14.22 17.46 3.57
C ILE A 159 13.87 17.43 5.06
N ARG A 160 14.44 16.49 5.83
CA ARG A 160 14.15 16.28 7.25
C ARG A 160 15.34 15.63 7.96
N THR A 161 15.46 15.89 9.26
CA THR A 161 16.32 15.15 10.19
C THR A 161 15.42 14.56 11.26
N GLU A 162 15.41 13.24 11.44
CA GLU A 162 14.52 12.57 12.39
C GLU A 162 15.32 11.66 13.32
N THR A 163 15.05 11.78 14.63
CA THR A 163 15.77 11.02 15.67
C THR A 163 15.42 9.55 15.67
N THR A 164 14.25 9.18 15.14
CA THR A 164 13.80 7.78 15.00
C THR A 164 14.41 7.08 13.79
N GLY A 165 15.05 7.82 12.88
CA GLY A 165 15.50 7.29 11.60
C GLY A 165 14.36 6.98 10.63
N GLU A 166 13.16 7.55 10.83
CA GLU A 166 11.98 7.34 9.99
C GLU A 166 11.29 8.67 9.66
N ILE A 167 10.90 8.86 8.40
CA ILE A 167 10.01 9.94 7.97
C ILE A 167 8.72 9.37 7.38
N THR A 168 7.60 10.01 7.69
CA THR A 168 6.30 9.67 7.08
C THR A 168 5.78 10.85 6.25
N ILE A 169 5.42 10.56 5.00
CA ILE A 169 4.68 11.45 4.11
C ILE A 169 3.24 10.97 4.13
N SER A 170 2.36 11.65 4.86
CA SER A 170 1.01 11.14 5.15
C SER A 170 0.03 11.25 3.98
N ALA A 171 0.24 12.20 3.07
CA ALA A 171 -0.61 12.45 1.92
C ALA A 171 0.27 12.69 0.70
N VAL A 172 0.71 11.60 0.08
CA VAL A 172 1.61 11.61 -1.08
C VAL A 172 0.97 12.34 -2.26
N SER A 173 1.77 13.13 -2.95
CA SER A 173 1.41 13.92 -4.12
C SER A 173 2.47 13.76 -5.21
N LYS A 174 2.17 14.14 -6.46
CA LYS A 174 3.16 14.06 -7.54
C LYS A 174 4.49 14.79 -7.26
N SER A 175 4.49 15.82 -6.41
CA SER A 175 5.74 16.52 -6.02
C SER A 175 6.65 15.71 -5.08
N ASP A 176 6.11 14.67 -4.45
CA ASP A 176 6.88 13.74 -3.63
C ASP A 176 7.63 12.70 -4.49
N GLU A 177 7.34 12.58 -5.78
CA GLU A 177 8.15 11.77 -6.69
C GLU A 177 9.57 12.32 -6.79
N GLY A 178 10.58 11.45 -6.71
CA GLY A 178 11.98 11.85 -6.83
C GLY A 178 12.97 10.83 -6.29
N LEU A 179 14.23 11.26 -6.22
CA LEU A 179 15.35 10.44 -5.81
C LEU A 179 15.66 10.66 -4.32
N TYR A 180 15.47 9.63 -3.50
CA TYR A 180 15.64 9.71 -2.05
C TYR A 180 16.91 9.00 -1.59
N LYS A 181 17.54 9.53 -0.54
CA LYS A 181 18.61 8.88 0.21
C LYS A 181 18.58 9.28 1.67
N CYS A 182 19.25 8.52 2.52
CA CYS A 182 19.44 8.88 3.92
C CYS A 182 20.90 8.74 4.36
N THR A 183 21.28 9.51 5.37
CA THR A 183 22.59 9.42 6.02
C THR A 183 22.41 9.38 7.54
N ASN A 184 23.21 8.58 8.22
CA ASN A 184 23.29 8.56 9.69
C ASN A 184 24.77 8.52 10.12
N SER A 185 25.04 8.34 11.42
CA SER A 185 26.41 8.29 11.95
C SER A 185 27.27 7.15 11.37
N GLU A 186 26.64 6.10 10.84
CA GLU A 186 27.30 4.89 10.35
C GLU A 186 27.54 4.89 8.83
N GLY A 187 26.87 5.77 8.07
CA GLY A 187 27.06 5.87 6.63
C GLY A 187 25.91 6.52 5.86
N GLU A 188 25.94 6.32 4.54
CA GLU A 188 24.98 6.83 3.57
C GLU A 188 24.35 5.67 2.80
N SER A 189 23.04 5.74 2.56
CA SER A 189 22.34 4.80 1.70
C SER A 189 22.60 5.09 0.22
N PRO A 190 22.48 4.10 -0.67
CA PRO A 190 22.25 4.34 -2.08
C PRO A 190 21.01 5.23 -2.29
N GLU A 191 20.97 5.89 -3.44
CA GLU A 191 19.80 6.63 -3.88
C GLU A 191 18.70 5.66 -4.38
N SER A 192 17.44 6.00 -4.12
CA SER A 192 16.27 5.21 -4.51
C SER A 192 15.19 6.11 -5.11
N TRP A 193 14.71 5.77 -6.30
CA TRP A 193 13.64 6.50 -6.95
C TRP A 193 12.29 6.08 -6.37
N MET A 194 11.56 7.01 -5.76
CA MET A 194 10.18 6.79 -5.31
C MET A 194 9.21 7.34 -6.36
N THR A 195 8.46 6.45 -7.00
CA THR A 195 7.43 6.80 -7.99
C THR A 195 6.08 7.03 -7.33
N VAL A 196 5.35 8.04 -7.80
CA VAL A 196 3.98 8.33 -7.36
C VAL A 196 2.99 8.00 -8.49
N ALA A 197 2.04 7.11 -8.18
CA ALA A 197 0.95 6.73 -9.06
C ALA A 197 -0.26 7.64 -8.83
N GLU A 198 -0.83 8.17 -9.92
CA GLU A 198 -2.05 8.95 -9.84
C GLU A 198 -3.20 8.12 -9.26
N LYS A 199 -4.01 8.74 -8.42
CA LYS A 199 -5.24 8.11 -7.96
C LYS A 199 -6.21 8.02 -9.14
N SER A 200 -6.46 6.81 -9.65
CA SER A 200 -7.43 6.59 -10.72
C SER A 200 -8.79 7.20 -10.33
N PRO A 201 -9.36 8.10 -11.15
CA PRO A 201 -10.71 8.60 -10.94
C PRO A 201 -11.71 7.50 -11.35
N GLY A 202 -11.95 6.53 -10.47
CA GLY A 202 -12.91 5.47 -10.78
C GLY A 202 -12.93 4.28 -9.85
N ALA A 203 -13.56 4.45 -8.68
CA ALA A 203 -14.55 3.53 -8.08
C ALA A 203 -14.85 3.99 -6.64
N ASP A 204 -15.26 5.25 -6.44
CA ASP A 204 -16.05 5.54 -5.25
C ASP A 204 -17.43 4.94 -5.52
N PRO A 205 -17.88 3.89 -4.80
CA PRO A 205 -19.23 3.43 -4.93
C PRO A 205 -20.10 4.52 -4.29
N VAL A 206 -20.54 5.48 -5.10
CA VAL A 206 -21.68 6.31 -4.73
C VAL A 206 -22.88 5.38 -4.72
N TYR A 207 -23.05 4.66 -3.61
CA TYR A 207 -24.35 4.14 -3.21
C TYR A 207 -25.24 5.38 -3.06
N SER A 208 -25.87 5.75 -4.15
CA SER A 208 -26.98 6.68 -4.13
C SER A 208 -28.06 5.95 -3.34
N ALA A 209 -28.21 6.28 -2.06
CA ALA A 209 -29.29 5.75 -1.24
C ALA A 209 -30.62 6.17 -1.91
N VAL A 210 -31.26 5.23 -2.61
CA VAL A 210 -32.60 5.42 -3.15
C VAL A 210 -33.54 5.55 -1.95
N LYS A 211 -34.00 6.77 -1.67
CA LYS A 211 -35.11 6.97 -0.73
C LYS A 211 -36.40 6.56 -1.43
N THR A 212 -36.89 5.37 -1.13
CA THR A 212 -38.24 4.95 -1.51
C THR A 212 -39.27 5.71 -0.66
N SER A 213 -40.01 6.65 -1.27
CA SER A 213 -41.23 7.18 -0.67
C SER A 213 -42.41 6.32 -1.10
N ASN A 214 -43.02 5.60 -0.16
CA ASN A 214 -44.29 4.92 -0.39
C ASN A 214 -45.40 5.96 -0.63
N THR A 215 -46.11 5.87 -1.75
CA THR A 215 -47.41 6.53 -1.90
C THR A 215 -48.46 5.47 -2.26
N THR A 216 -49.47 5.38 -1.41
CA THR A 216 -50.62 4.49 -1.53
C THR A 216 -51.57 4.92 -2.66
N GLY A 217 -51.83 3.98 -3.59
CA GLY A 217 -53.13 3.74 -4.22
C GLY A 217 -53.60 4.68 -5.34
N GLY A 218 -53.64 4.16 -6.56
CA GLY A 218 -54.46 4.70 -7.66
C GLY A 218 -54.18 4.04 -9.01
N SER A 219 -55.14 3.24 -9.50
CA SER A 219 -55.36 2.63 -10.82
C SER A 219 -54.44 3.05 -12.00
N GLY A 220 -53.82 2.07 -12.67
CA GLY A 220 -52.78 2.21 -13.74
C GLY A 220 -53.22 2.83 -15.09
N PRO A 221 -52.55 2.58 -16.25
CA PRO A 221 -51.31 1.84 -16.52
C PRO A 221 -50.16 2.68 -17.16
N GLY A 222 -48.91 2.28 -16.93
CA GLY A 222 -47.71 2.65 -17.70
C GLY A 222 -47.10 4.03 -17.39
N ASP A 223 -45.94 4.05 -16.73
CA ASP A 223 -45.17 5.29 -16.54
C ASP A 223 -43.69 5.07 -16.92
N LEU A 224 -43.25 5.80 -17.95
CA LEU A 224 -41.86 5.89 -18.39
C LEU A 224 -41.19 6.98 -17.54
N THR A 225 -40.28 6.59 -16.65
CA THR A 225 -39.49 7.57 -15.90
C THR A 225 -38.26 7.98 -16.70
N TYR A 226 -38.14 9.27 -17.00
CA TYR A 226 -36.88 9.86 -17.46
C TYR A 226 -36.22 10.56 -16.27
N ALA A 227 -34.90 10.42 -16.15
CA ALA A 227 -34.10 11.15 -15.17
C ALA A 227 -33.43 12.34 -15.87
N ASP A 228 -33.79 13.57 -15.49
CA ASP A 228 -33.07 14.76 -15.92
C ASP A 228 -31.79 14.94 -15.10
N ILE A 229 -30.64 14.93 -15.78
CA ILE A 229 -29.33 15.24 -15.17
C ILE A 229 -29.13 16.76 -15.28
N ASN A 230 -29.24 17.47 -14.17
CA ASN A 230 -28.95 18.89 -14.10
C ASN A 230 -27.43 19.12 -13.95
N HIS A 231 -26.76 19.60 -15.00
CA HIS A 231 -25.31 19.83 -15.03
C HIS A 231 -24.82 21.15 -14.38
N THR A 232 -25.68 21.86 -13.65
CA THR A 232 -25.42 23.28 -13.32
C THR A 232 -24.89 23.58 -11.91
N GLU A 233 -24.13 22.67 -11.27
CA GLU A 233 -23.40 22.99 -10.02
C GLU A 233 -21.96 22.47 -10.02
N LYS A 234 -21.14 22.90 -10.99
CA LYS A 234 -19.70 23.01 -10.73
C LYS A 234 -19.45 24.24 -9.84
N ARG A 235 -19.58 24.09 -8.53
CA ARG A 235 -19.11 25.12 -7.60
C ARG A 235 -17.58 25.11 -7.54
N GLN A 236 -17.03 26.15 -8.13
CA GLN A 236 -15.66 26.61 -7.96
C GLN A 236 -15.33 26.75 -6.47
N HIS A 237 -14.20 26.18 -6.05
CA HIS A 237 -13.48 26.71 -4.91
C HIS A 237 -12.02 26.90 -5.32
N ASN A 238 -11.74 28.08 -5.89
CA ASN A 238 -10.39 28.60 -5.93
C ASN A 238 -10.23 29.64 -4.82
N ARG A 239 -9.04 29.59 -4.23
CA ARG A 239 -8.54 30.24 -3.02
C ARG A 239 -8.76 31.76 -3.00
N ARG A 240 -8.98 32.30 -1.80
CA ARG A 240 -8.27 33.49 -1.31
C ARG A 240 -8.06 33.41 0.21
N ARG A 241 -6.82 33.66 0.62
CA ARG A 241 -6.33 33.75 2.01
C ARG A 241 -6.92 34.98 2.70
N GLU A 242 -7.25 34.85 3.98
CA GLU A 242 -7.09 35.94 4.94
C GLU A 242 -6.81 35.39 6.34
N ASN A 243 -5.87 36.04 7.04
CA ASN A 243 -5.25 35.61 8.30
C ASN A 243 -6.23 35.68 9.47
N VAL A 244 -6.31 34.62 10.29
CA VAL A 244 -6.79 34.72 11.68
C VAL A 244 -5.93 33.81 12.57
N VAL A 245 -5.44 34.40 13.65
CA VAL A 245 -4.57 33.87 14.71
C VAL A 245 -5.25 32.72 15.46
N PRO A 246 -4.52 31.65 15.88
CA PRO A 246 -5.12 30.53 16.60
C PRO A 246 -5.23 30.84 18.10
N ASP A 247 -6.43 30.66 18.67
CA ASP A 247 -6.63 30.68 20.13
C ASP A 247 -6.78 29.26 20.70
N PRO A 248 -6.33 29.03 21.96
CA PRO A 248 -5.98 27.73 22.50
C PRO A 248 -7.17 26.98 23.11
N VAL A 249 -7.22 25.66 22.88
CA VAL A 249 -8.20 24.78 23.53
C VAL A 249 -7.61 24.24 24.83
N TYR A 250 -7.83 24.97 25.93
CA TYR A 250 -7.91 24.36 27.27
C TYR A 250 -9.37 24.29 27.68
N SER A 251 -9.81 23.10 28.09
CA SER A 251 -11.16 22.80 28.57
C SER A 251 -11.37 23.37 29.99
N ALA A 252 -12.39 24.21 30.18
CA ALA A 252 -12.81 24.66 31.51
C ALA A 252 -13.81 23.69 32.15
N MET A 253 -13.54 23.33 33.41
CA MET A 253 -14.38 22.51 34.27
C MET A 253 -15.71 23.21 34.65
N LYS A 254 -16.81 22.46 34.64
CA LYS A 254 -18.11 22.89 35.18
C LYS A 254 -18.10 22.74 36.70
N THR A 255 -18.21 23.84 37.43
CA THR A 255 -18.51 23.85 38.87
C THR A 255 -20.01 23.98 39.08
N ASP A 256 -20.64 22.95 39.64
CA ASP A 256 -21.99 23.08 40.19
C ASP A 256 -21.91 23.53 41.65
N ARG A 257 -22.65 24.58 41.98
CA ARG A 257 -22.61 25.26 43.28
C ARG A 257 -23.99 25.15 43.92
N GLN A 258 -24.20 24.17 44.77
CA GLN A 258 -25.17 24.28 45.85
C GLN A 258 -24.64 23.70 47.16
N ARG A 259 -24.98 24.44 48.21
CA ARG A 259 -24.34 24.57 49.52
C ARG A 259 -25.27 23.92 50.53
N HIS A 260 -24.81 22.94 51.31
CA HIS A 260 -25.28 22.76 52.68
C HIS A 260 -24.18 22.14 53.55
N ARG A 261 -24.29 22.45 54.84
CA ARG A 261 -23.27 22.66 55.87
C ARG A 261 -23.33 21.52 56.89
N SER A 262 -22.19 20.97 57.30
CA SER A 262 -21.84 20.71 58.72
C SER A 262 -20.58 19.84 58.87
N GLU A 263 -19.57 20.44 59.51
CA GLU A 263 -18.65 19.93 60.54
C GLU A 263 -18.11 18.48 60.49
N GLY A 264 -16.77 18.37 60.54
CA GLY A 264 -16.11 17.49 61.51
C GLY A 264 -15.16 16.42 60.97
N HIS A 265 -13.92 16.51 61.46
CA HIS A 265 -12.97 15.42 61.74
C HIS A 265 -11.93 14.99 60.69
N SER A 266 -10.72 14.83 61.26
CA SER A 266 -9.41 14.67 60.64
C SER A 266 -9.01 13.19 60.46
N ARG A 267 -8.39 12.90 59.29
CA ARG A 267 -7.50 11.75 58.94
C ARG A 267 -8.14 10.33 58.88
N PRO A 268 -7.45 9.32 58.33
CA PRO A 268 -7.15 9.12 56.90
C PRO A 268 -7.66 7.74 56.39
N CYS A 269 -8.09 7.62 55.14
CA CYS A 269 -8.32 6.33 54.47
C CYS A 269 -7.20 6.10 53.44
N VAL A 270 -6.28 5.16 53.65
CA VAL A 270 -6.35 3.72 53.35
C VAL A 270 -6.33 3.45 51.85
N LEU A 271 -5.20 2.88 51.43
CA LEU A 271 -4.92 2.26 50.14
C LEU A 271 -5.85 1.07 49.90
N SER A 272 -6.44 0.97 48.71
CA SER A 272 -6.68 -0.33 48.06
C SER A 272 -6.50 -0.18 46.54
N SER A 273 -5.31 -0.52 46.07
CA SER A 273 -5.06 -0.91 44.68
C SER A 273 -5.12 -2.44 44.61
N GLU A 274 -6.22 -2.97 44.10
CA GLU A 274 -6.34 -4.31 43.49
C GLU A 274 -6.49 -4.03 41.97
N ASP A 275 -5.95 -4.77 41.02
CA ASP A 275 -5.24 -6.05 41.06
C ASP A 275 -4.59 -6.28 39.68
N ARG A 276 -3.51 -7.08 39.67
CA ARG A 276 -2.87 -7.85 38.58
C ARG A 276 -1.37 -7.59 38.42
N GLN A 277 -0.62 -8.33 39.24
CA GLN A 277 0.76 -8.68 38.97
C GLN A 277 0.77 -10.14 38.48
N ILE A 278 1.27 -10.38 37.28
CA ILE A 278 1.52 -11.73 36.74
C ILE A 278 2.91 -12.15 37.24
N GLU A 279 2.94 -13.11 38.17
CA GLU A 279 4.17 -13.69 38.69
C GLU A 279 4.49 -14.98 37.92
N ILE A 280 5.57 -14.96 37.13
CA ILE A 280 6.11 -16.17 36.47
C ILE A 280 7.07 -16.84 37.43
N GLN A 281 6.61 -17.90 38.10
CA GLN A 281 7.43 -18.75 38.96
C GLN A 281 8.21 -19.77 38.11
N VAL A 282 9.53 -19.57 38.01
CA VAL A 282 10.47 -20.53 37.39
C VAL A 282 10.95 -21.50 38.47
N LYS A 283 10.66 -22.80 38.32
CA LYS A 283 11.20 -23.87 39.18
C LYS A 283 12.52 -24.41 38.60
N PRO A 284 13.59 -24.55 39.39
CA PRO A 284 14.79 -25.30 38.99
C PRO A 284 14.57 -26.82 39.19
N GLY A 285 14.66 -27.58 38.09
CA GLY A 285 14.69 -29.06 38.10
C GLY A 285 16.12 -29.58 38.05
N TYR A 286 16.46 -30.49 38.96
CA TYR A 286 17.80 -31.03 39.23
C TYR A 286 18.44 -31.82 38.06
N PRO A 287 19.79 -31.85 37.97
CA PRO A 287 20.52 -32.62 36.96
C PRO A 287 20.57 -34.12 37.27
N GLY A 288 20.11 -34.92 36.31
CA GLY A 288 20.24 -36.38 36.28
C GLY A 288 21.64 -36.82 35.87
N ARG A 289 22.25 -37.63 36.74
CA ARG A 289 23.55 -38.29 36.61
C ARG A 289 23.55 -39.31 35.46
N HIS A 290 24.37 -39.10 34.42
CA HIS A 290 24.75 -40.15 33.47
C HIS A 290 26.05 -40.83 33.92
N THR A 291 25.93 -42.12 34.21
CA THR A 291 27.03 -43.05 34.48
C THR A 291 27.74 -43.42 33.18
N LYS A 292 29.08 -43.33 33.17
CA LYS A 292 29.95 -44.04 32.22
C LYS A 292 30.11 -45.49 32.69
N THR A 293 29.93 -46.44 31.78
CA THR A 293 30.56 -47.77 31.86
C THR A 293 30.74 -48.31 30.45
N ASN A 294 31.98 -48.73 30.18
CA ASN A 294 32.56 -49.51 29.08
C ASN A 294 31.72 -49.80 27.84
#